data_AF-A0A5B0P2W8-F1
#
_entry.id   AF-A0A5B0P2W8-F1
#
_cell.length_a   1.000
_cell.length_b   1.000
_cell.length_c   1.000
_cell.angle_alpha   90.00
_cell.angle_beta   90.00
_cell.angle_gamma   90.00
#
_symmetry.space_group_name_H-M   'P 1'
#
loop_
_entity.id
_entity.type
_entity.pdbx_description
1 polymer ?
#
loop_
_entity_poly.entity_id
_entity_poly.type
_entity_poly.pdbx_seq_one_letter_code
_entity_poly.pdbx_strand_id
1 'polypeptide(L)'
;MSGVEFTDPQEAADLKKRRTFRKFQYRGIELEALLDLSNEQLMEVVHARARRRFQRGLKRKPMTLIKKLRKARKEAPPNEKPAVVKTHLRDMLVVPEMIGSVIGVGLFSLIFFQNVK
;
A
#
# COMPACT_ATOMS: atom_id res chain seq x y z
N MET A 1 -2.99 -44.06 13.14
CA MET A 1 -2.40 -44.52 11.86
C MET A 1 -3.55 -44.52 10.87
N SER A 2 -3.61 -43.76 9.78
CA SER A 2 -2.64 -43.26 8.78
C SER A 2 -3.16 -41.90 8.27
N GLY A 3 -2.36 -40.88 7.93
CA GLY A 3 -1.32 -40.88 6.90
C GLY A 3 -1.83 -40.07 5.71
N VAL A 4 -1.19 -38.94 5.43
CA VAL A 4 -1.53 -37.81 4.55
C VAL A 4 -1.31 -38.12 3.06
N GLU A 5 -2.14 -37.59 2.14
CA GLU A 5 -1.71 -37.13 0.80
C GLU A 5 -2.48 -35.85 0.38
N PHE A 6 -1.84 -34.67 0.53
CA PHE A 6 -1.29 -33.82 -0.54
C PHE A 6 -2.34 -33.22 -1.49
N THR A 7 -2.82 -32.01 -1.17
CA THR A 7 -3.49 -31.12 -2.13
C THR A 7 -2.54 -30.83 -3.29
N ASP A 8 -2.93 -31.21 -4.51
CA ASP A 8 -2.13 -31.06 -5.72
C ASP A 8 -1.66 -29.61 -5.92
N PRO A 9 -0.35 -29.37 -6.19
CA PRO A 9 0.17 -28.03 -6.47
C PRO A 9 -0.41 -27.44 -7.76
N GLN A 10 -1.01 -28.27 -8.62
CA GLN A 10 -1.64 -27.88 -9.87
C GLN A 10 -2.98 -27.15 -9.64
N GLU A 11 -3.84 -27.63 -8.72
CA GLU A 11 -5.11 -26.96 -8.41
C GLU A 11 -4.92 -25.60 -7.73
N ALA A 12 -3.90 -25.48 -6.87
CA ALA A 12 -3.52 -24.20 -6.26
C ALA A 12 -2.96 -23.20 -7.28
N ALA A 13 -2.20 -23.68 -8.28
CA ALA A 13 -1.70 -22.87 -9.39
C ALA A 13 -2.82 -22.41 -10.33
N ASP A 14 -3.82 -23.26 -10.56
CA ASP A 14 -4.98 -22.94 -11.39
C ASP A 14 -5.96 -21.99 -10.69
N LEU A 15 -6.16 -22.11 -9.38
CA LEU A 15 -6.86 -21.09 -8.58
C LEU A 15 -6.12 -19.74 -8.62
N LYS A 16 -4.78 -19.76 -8.62
CA LYS A 16 -3.92 -18.56 -8.71
C LYS A 16 -3.95 -17.94 -10.11
N LYS A 17 -4.11 -18.72 -11.18
CA LYS A 17 -4.35 -18.23 -12.55
C LYS A 17 -5.77 -17.68 -12.75
N ARG A 18 -6.78 -18.27 -12.11
CA ARG A 18 -8.17 -17.77 -12.11
C ARG A 18 -8.35 -16.47 -11.31
N ARG A 19 -7.42 -16.14 -10.40
CA ARG A 19 -7.32 -14.78 -9.85
C ARG A 19 -6.86 -13.84 -10.97
N THR A 20 -7.81 -13.44 -11.81
CA THR A 20 -7.63 -12.39 -12.82
C THR A 20 -6.92 -11.21 -12.20
N PHE A 21 -5.74 -10.89 -12.73
CA PHE A 21 -5.00 -9.70 -12.39
C PHE A 21 -5.88 -8.49 -12.75
N ARG A 22 -6.54 -7.91 -11.75
CA ARG A 22 -7.29 -6.67 -11.94
C ARG A 22 -6.28 -5.58 -12.28
N LYS A 23 -6.28 -5.13 -13.52
CA LYS A 23 -5.57 -3.92 -13.92
C LYS A 23 -6.17 -2.77 -13.10
N PHE A 24 -5.43 -2.29 -12.11
CA PHE A 24 -5.89 -1.20 -11.27
C PHE A 24 -5.82 0.10 -12.06
N GLN A 25 -6.97 0.73 -12.23
CA GLN A 25 -7.11 2.03 -12.89
C GLN A 25 -7.73 2.99 -11.88
N TYR A 26 -7.15 4.18 -11.72
CA TYR A 26 -7.74 5.24 -10.90
C TYR A 26 -8.19 6.37 -11.79
N ARG A 27 -9.52 6.58 -11.89
CA ARG A 27 -10.13 7.65 -12.70
C ARG A 27 -9.62 7.67 -14.15
N GLY A 28 -9.38 6.50 -14.72
CA GLY A 28 -8.86 6.33 -16.09
C GLY A 28 -7.34 6.38 -16.23
N ILE A 29 -6.60 6.52 -15.13
CA ILE A 29 -5.13 6.51 -15.12
C ILE A 29 -4.64 5.15 -14.65
N GLU A 30 -3.74 4.55 -15.41
CA GLU A 30 -3.10 3.26 -15.09
C GLU A 30 -2.01 3.41 -14.01
N LEU A 31 -1.62 2.29 -13.40
CA LEU A 31 -0.68 2.28 -12.27
C LEU A 31 0.68 2.91 -12.61
N GLU A 32 1.22 2.64 -13.79
CA GLU A 32 2.52 3.16 -14.22
C GLU A 32 2.45 4.68 -14.37
N ALA A 33 1.43 5.17 -15.08
CA ALA A 33 1.17 6.60 -15.20
C ALA A 33 0.93 7.29 -13.85
N LEU A 34 0.30 6.63 -12.87
CA LEU A 34 0.11 7.19 -11.51
C LEU A 34 1.41 7.40 -10.75
N LEU A 35 2.47 6.61 -11.03
CA LEU A 35 3.77 6.74 -10.36
C LEU A 35 4.57 7.94 -10.87
N ASP A 36 4.35 8.33 -12.12
CA ASP A 36 5.05 9.45 -12.77
C ASP A 36 4.35 10.80 -12.55
N LEU A 37 3.11 10.81 -12.05
CA LEU A 37 2.36 12.03 -11.79
C LEU A 37 3.00 12.89 -10.69
N SER A 38 3.09 14.19 -10.96
CA SER A 38 3.47 15.17 -9.95
C SER A 38 2.34 15.42 -8.95
N ASN A 39 2.68 15.97 -7.78
CA ASN A 39 1.68 16.29 -6.75
C ASN A 39 0.61 17.28 -7.23
N GLU A 40 0.97 18.18 -8.16
CA GLU A 40 0.06 19.19 -8.71
C GLU A 40 -0.97 18.55 -9.64
N GLN A 41 -0.53 17.70 -10.55
CA GLN A 41 -1.41 16.94 -11.43
C GLN A 41 -2.30 15.99 -10.63
N LEU A 42 -1.77 15.39 -9.56
CA LEU A 42 -2.55 14.56 -8.66
C LEU A 42 -3.69 15.34 -7.98
N MET A 43 -3.51 16.63 -7.66
CA MET A 43 -4.55 17.46 -7.04
C MET A 43 -5.79 17.62 -7.93
N GLU A 44 -5.63 17.64 -9.24
CA GLU A 44 -6.74 17.78 -10.20
C GLU A 44 -7.56 16.50 -10.30
N VAL A 45 -6.87 15.36 -10.27
CA VAL A 45 -7.50 14.04 -10.41
C VAL A 45 -8.22 13.61 -9.12
N VAL A 46 -7.74 13.98 -7.94
CA VAL A 46 -8.34 13.57 -6.66
C VAL A 46 -9.64 14.32 -6.30
N HIS A 47 -10.39 13.73 -5.37
CA HIS A 47 -11.64 14.28 -4.84
C HIS A 47 -11.44 15.58 -4.05
N ALA A 48 -12.50 16.39 -3.92
CA ALA A 48 -12.45 17.72 -3.31
C ALA A 48 -11.86 17.74 -1.87
N ARG A 49 -12.14 16.72 -1.04
CA ARG A 49 -11.57 16.63 0.34
C ARG A 49 -10.06 16.42 0.32
N ALA A 50 -9.54 15.55 -0.56
CA ALA A 50 -8.10 15.37 -0.73
C ALA A 50 -7.44 16.64 -1.25
N ARG A 51 -8.04 17.29 -2.25
CA ARG A 51 -7.55 18.57 -2.78
C ARG A 51 -7.46 19.65 -1.69
N ARG A 52 -8.51 19.81 -0.87
CA ARG A 52 -8.52 20.75 0.27
C ARG A 52 -7.43 20.43 1.30
N ARG A 53 -7.10 19.15 1.49
CA ARG A 53 -6.01 18.74 2.39
C ARG A 53 -4.64 19.10 1.83
N PHE A 54 -4.40 18.88 0.54
CA PHE A 54 -3.15 19.28 -0.12
C PHE A 54 -2.96 20.80 -0.13
N GLN A 55 -4.02 21.56 -0.47
CA GLN A 55 -3.99 23.03 -0.47
C GLN A 55 -3.71 23.63 0.92
N ARG A 56 -4.20 23.00 1.99
CA ARG A 56 -3.91 23.42 3.38
C ARG A 56 -2.49 23.06 3.83
N GLY A 57 -1.76 22.27 3.05
CA GLY A 57 -0.39 21.84 3.33
C GLY A 57 -0.30 20.57 4.19
N LEU A 58 0.77 19.80 3.94
CA LEU A 58 1.14 18.63 4.72
C LEU A 58 1.86 19.08 6.00
N LYS A 59 1.27 18.78 7.17
CA LYS A 59 1.91 19.02 8.47
C LYS A 59 3.19 18.17 8.64
N ARG A 60 3.99 18.47 9.67
CA ARG A 60 5.23 17.75 10.01
C ARG A 60 5.05 16.22 10.12
N LYS A 61 3.94 15.75 10.70
CA LYS A 61 3.71 14.31 10.94
C LYS A 61 3.62 13.49 9.63
N PRO A 62 2.80 13.86 8.63
CA PRO A 62 2.83 13.25 7.29
C PRO A 62 4.21 13.24 6.62
N MET A 63 4.96 14.36 6.70
CA MET A 63 6.30 14.47 6.11
C MET A 63 7.28 13.45 6.71
N THR A 64 7.23 13.25 8.03
CA THR A 64 8.04 12.22 8.69
C THR A 64 7.66 10.81 8.23
N LEU A 65 6.38 10.55 7.95
CA LEU A 65 5.96 9.24 7.45
C LEU A 65 6.50 8.98 6.04
N ILE A 66 6.40 9.95 5.13
CA ILE A 66 6.92 9.83 3.77
C ILE A 66 8.43 9.53 3.79
N LYS A 67 9.19 10.21 4.66
CA LYS A 67 10.64 9.94 4.81
C LYS A 67 10.92 8.52 5.28
N LYS A 68 10.16 8.00 6.25
CA LYS A 68 10.29 6.61 6.74
C LYS A 68 9.98 5.60 5.63
N LEU A 69 8.97 5.87 4.80
CA LEU A 69 8.59 5.02 3.68
C LEU A 69 9.64 5.04 2.55
N ARG A 70 10.20 6.21 2.23
CA ARG A 70 11.31 6.32 1.28
C ARG A 70 12.55 5.54 1.74
N LYS A 71 12.81 5.52 3.05
CA LYS A 71 13.88 4.70 3.63
C LYS A 71 13.57 3.20 3.52
N ALA A 72 12.39 2.78 3.95
CA ALA A 72 11.97 1.38 3.90
C ALA A 72 11.92 0.81 2.47
N ARG A 73 11.53 1.62 1.47
CA ARG A 73 11.54 1.22 0.06
C ARG A 73 12.95 1.05 -0.51
N LYS A 74 13.92 1.85 -0.05
CA LYS A 74 15.32 1.75 -0.48
C LYS A 74 16.06 0.56 0.14
N GLU A 75 15.72 0.22 1.38
CA GLU A 75 16.36 -0.87 2.13
C GLU A 75 15.78 -2.25 1.80
N ALA A 76 14.63 -2.31 1.12
CA ALA A 76 14.00 -3.56 0.76
C ALA A 76 14.73 -4.23 -0.42
N PRO A 77 15.04 -5.54 -0.34
CA PRO A 77 15.59 -6.27 -1.47
C PRO A 77 14.55 -6.40 -2.60
N PRO A 78 14.97 -6.40 -3.87
CA PRO A 78 14.08 -6.57 -5.00
C PRO A 78 13.40 -7.95 -4.90
N ASN A 79 12.06 -7.96 -4.90
CA ASN A 79 11.13 -9.09 -4.67
C ASN A 79 10.62 -9.34 -3.24
N GLU A 80 11.08 -8.62 -2.21
CA GLU A 80 10.47 -8.73 -0.87
C GLU A 80 9.58 -7.54 -0.51
N LYS A 81 8.61 -7.81 0.36
CA LYS A 81 7.74 -6.75 0.87
C LYS A 81 8.56 -5.86 1.80
N PRO A 82 8.53 -4.52 1.64
CA PRO A 82 9.28 -3.62 2.50
C PRO A 82 8.81 -3.69 3.95
N ALA A 83 9.70 -3.34 4.87
CA ALA A 83 9.44 -3.37 6.30
C ALA A 83 8.16 -2.59 6.68
N VAL A 84 7.37 -3.18 7.59
CA VAL A 84 6.09 -2.60 8.02
C VAL A 84 6.32 -1.31 8.80
N VAL A 85 5.80 -0.19 8.28
CA VAL A 85 5.88 1.09 8.97
C VAL A 85 4.62 1.29 9.82
N LYS A 86 4.79 1.30 11.14
CA LYS A 86 3.70 1.50 12.11
C LYS A 86 3.36 2.98 12.23
N THR A 87 2.07 3.31 12.12
CA THR A 87 1.58 4.69 12.23
C THR A 87 0.24 4.75 12.97
N HIS A 88 0.02 5.86 13.66
CA HIS A 88 -1.26 6.22 14.26
C HIS A 88 -2.01 7.27 13.41
N LEU A 89 -1.44 7.66 12.26
CA LEU A 89 -1.98 8.72 11.41
C LEU A 89 -3.05 8.16 10.49
N ARG A 90 -4.32 8.27 10.91
CA ARG A 90 -5.49 7.84 10.14
C ARG A 90 -5.96 8.86 9.11
N ASP A 91 -5.61 10.12 9.33
CA ASP A 91 -6.06 11.24 8.50
C ASP A 91 -5.20 11.47 7.25
N MET A 92 -4.20 10.61 7.02
CA MET A 92 -3.25 10.76 5.92
C MET A 92 -3.82 10.20 4.62
N LEU A 93 -3.67 10.96 3.54
CA LEU A 93 -4.01 10.51 2.20
C LEU A 93 -2.93 9.55 1.69
N VAL A 94 -3.36 8.53 0.94
CA VAL A 94 -2.43 7.65 0.22
C VAL A 94 -1.87 8.44 -0.96
N VAL A 95 -0.56 8.67 -0.93
CA VAL A 95 0.19 9.28 -2.03
C VAL A 95 0.70 8.15 -2.94
N PRO A 96 0.76 8.34 -4.28
CA PRO A 96 1.25 7.31 -5.20
C PRO A 96 2.65 6.77 -4.84
N GLU A 97 3.52 7.58 -4.25
CA GLU A 97 4.83 7.15 -3.74
C GLU A 97 4.76 6.04 -2.68
N MET A 98 3.63 5.88 -2.00
CA MET A 98 3.40 4.93 -0.91
C MET A 98 2.92 3.56 -1.42
N ILE A 99 2.67 3.42 -2.73
CA ILE A 99 2.22 2.17 -3.33
C ILE A 99 3.32 1.10 -3.18
N GLY A 100 2.91 -0.12 -2.80
CA GLY A 100 3.83 -1.23 -2.53
C GLY A 100 4.46 -1.21 -1.14
N SER A 101 4.19 -0.20 -0.31
CA SER A 101 4.63 -0.17 1.10
C SER A 101 3.58 -0.76 2.02
N VAL A 102 4.02 -1.51 3.04
CA VAL A 102 3.10 -2.04 4.08
C VAL A 102 3.02 -1.05 5.23
N ILE A 103 1.82 -0.51 5.47
CA ILE A 103 1.57 0.48 6.54
C ILE A 103 0.65 -0.15 7.58
N GLY A 104 1.17 -0.29 8.80
CA GLY A 104 0.36 -0.69 9.95
C GLY A 104 -0.37 0.52 10.51
N VAL A 105 -1.69 0.62 10.27
CA VAL A 105 -2.53 1.68 10.85
C VAL A 105 -3.23 1.14 12.10
N GLY A 106 -2.61 1.35 13.27
CA GLY A 106 -3.13 0.89 14.56
C GLY A 106 -3.90 1.99 15.30
N LEU A 107 -5.02 1.65 15.94
CA LEU A 107 -5.61 2.45 17.04
C LEU A 107 -4.76 2.18 18.28
N PHE A 108 -4.41 3.21 19.05
CA PHE A 108 -3.80 3.05 20.38
C PHE A 108 -4.86 2.59 21.42
N SER A 109 -5.66 1.60 21.07
CA SER A 109 -6.51 0.86 21.99
C SER A 109 -6.49 -0.58 21.51
N LEU A 110 -5.86 -1.42 22.35
CA LEU A 110 -5.98 -2.87 22.47
C LEU A 110 -6.37 -3.63 21.18
N ILE A 111 -5.46 -4.47 20.68
CA ILE A 111 -5.66 -5.83 20.14
C ILE A 111 -4.51 -6.18 19.17
N PHE A 112 -3.66 -7.09 19.66
CA PHE A 112 -3.06 -8.22 18.95
C PHE A 112 -3.02 -8.15 17.40
N PHE A 113 -1.89 -7.75 16.83
CA PHE A 113 -1.60 -8.03 15.42
C PHE A 113 -0.65 -9.23 15.37
N GLN A 114 -1.24 -10.43 15.37
CA GLN A 114 -0.53 -11.62 14.92
C GLN A 114 -0.23 -11.39 13.44
N ASN A 115 1.05 -11.37 13.09
CA ASN A 115 1.50 -11.38 11.70
C ASN A 115 0.86 -12.61 11.04
N VAL A 116 -0.13 -12.37 10.19
CA VAL A 116 -0.66 -13.41 9.30
C VAL A 116 0.45 -13.69 8.29
N LYS A 117 1.06 -14.86 8.46
CA LYS A 117 1.96 -15.52 7.51
C LYS A 117 1.35 -15.55 6.11
#